data_AF-A0A357KTC7-F1
#
_entry.id   AF-A0A357KTC7-F1
#
_cell.length_a   1.000
_cell.length_b   1.000
_cell.length_c   1.000
_cell.angle_alpha   90.00
_cell.angle_beta   90.00
_cell.angle_gamma   90.00
#
_symmetry.space_group_name_H-M   'P 1'
#
loop_
_entity.id
_entity.type
_entity.pdbx_description
1 polymer ?
#
loop_
_entity_poly.entity_id
_entity_poly.type
_entity_poly.pdbx_seq_one_letter_code
_entity_poly.pdbx_strand_id
1 'polypeptide(L)'
;MDRDVLLVLREAGERTRDACLAVVRGQIDPARVRLLRERPFSAAVRRGLEIGAAERPRWLFTLDADVLLAPRALEELLALCEGAPPECFHVKGLLVCRVMGGTQPRGFHAFRGSLVPEALRFIAHDPATLRPETSVVRRMEASGHPSLFAGAVLGLHDFEQSFRHLYIKMLLRARKTGQIDPLRARLARLAPDHPDLRVALWGLDDAPSHAATREFDWDAPYPALDAHLRDAGLREKNPLDPRAVGPLVERECARSLDDGSAISFPGVVPGGPPLLIGSAA
;
A
#
# COMPACT_ATOMS: atom_id res chain seq x y z
N MET A 1 -11.79 -19.42 -6.45
CA MET A 1 -11.25 -18.20 -7.07
C MET A 1 -10.26 -18.61 -8.15
N ASP A 2 -10.78 -19.29 -9.18
CA ASP A 2 -10.00 -20.16 -10.05
C ASP A 2 -9.71 -19.45 -11.40
N ARG A 3 -8.44 -19.49 -11.84
CA ARG A 3 -7.83 -18.88 -13.06
C ARG A 3 -8.01 -17.38 -13.36
N ASP A 4 -9.00 -16.70 -12.80
CA ASP A 4 -9.33 -15.33 -13.19
C ASP A 4 -8.37 -14.29 -12.60
N VAL A 5 -7.77 -14.57 -11.44
CA VAL A 5 -6.93 -13.63 -10.71
C VAL A 5 -5.47 -14.08 -10.72
N LEU A 6 -4.55 -13.17 -10.99
CA LEU A 6 -3.12 -13.32 -10.70
C LEU A 6 -2.73 -12.28 -9.67
N LEU A 7 -2.04 -12.67 -8.60
CA LEU A 7 -1.55 -11.74 -7.59
C LEU A 7 -0.04 -11.61 -7.66
N VAL A 8 0.45 -10.37 -7.78
CA VAL A 8 1.85 -9.99 -7.63
C VAL A 8 2.05 -9.35 -6.26
N LEU A 9 2.77 -10.03 -5.38
CA LEU A 9 3.20 -9.52 -4.08
C LEU A 9 4.55 -8.84 -4.25
N ARG A 10 4.60 -7.52 -4.05
CA ARG A 10 5.81 -6.69 -4.14
C ARG A 10 6.45 -6.59 -2.77
N GLU A 11 7.72 -6.91 -2.66
CA GLU A 11 8.49 -6.72 -1.44
C GLU A 11 9.78 -5.92 -1.69
N ALA A 12 10.16 -5.16 -0.68
CA ALA A 12 11.41 -4.47 -0.54
C ALA A 12 12.05 -4.79 0.82
N GLY A 13 11.90 -6.01 1.33
CA GLY A 13 12.53 -6.46 2.59
C GLY A 13 11.69 -6.16 3.83
N GLU A 14 10.39 -5.92 3.67
CA GLU A 14 9.49 -5.59 4.77
C GLU A 14 9.42 -6.73 5.79
N ARG A 15 9.44 -6.37 7.08
CA ARG A 15 9.27 -7.31 8.21
C ARG A 15 8.02 -8.18 8.09
N THR A 16 6.97 -7.65 7.47
CA THR A 16 5.67 -8.29 7.31
C THR A 16 5.59 -9.24 6.12
N ARG A 17 6.62 -9.36 5.29
CA ARG A 17 6.58 -10.12 4.03
C ARG A 17 6.05 -11.53 4.20
N ASP A 18 6.58 -12.29 5.17
CA ASP A 18 6.17 -13.69 5.37
C ASP A 18 4.74 -13.82 5.88
N ALA A 19 4.35 -12.92 6.78
CA ALA A 19 3.00 -12.84 7.30
C ALA A 19 1.99 -12.47 6.21
N CYS A 20 2.32 -11.47 5.37
CA CYS A 20 1.52 -11.08 4.21
C CYS A 20 1.36 -12.25 3.23
N LEU A 21 2.46 -12.90 2.85
CA LEU A 21 2.44 -14.04 1.93
C LEU A 21 1.61 -15.22 2.46
N ALA A 22 1.71 -15.51 3.77
CA ALA A 22 0.93 -16.56 4.40
C ALA A 22 -0.58 -16.26 4.34
N VAL A 23 -0.98 -15.03 4.64
CA VAL A 23 -2.39 -14.60 4.55
C VAL A 23 -2.90 -14.71 3.10
N VAL A 24 -2.12 -14.23 2.13
CA VAL A 24 -2.49 -14.29 0.72
C VAL A 24 -2.67 -15.74 0.25
N ARG A 25 -1.73 -16.63 0.56
CA ARG A 25 -1.80 -18.05 0.20
C ARG A 25 -2.97 -18.79 0.85
N GLY A 26 -3.48 -18.27 1.96
CA GLY A 26 -4.71 -18.77 2.58
C GLY A 26 -5.99 -18.35 1.86
N GLN A 27 -5.93 -17.35 0.97
CA GLN A 27 -7.11 -16.78 0.29
C GLN A 27 -7.18 -17.10 -1.21
N ILE A 28 -6.06 -17.41 -1.85
CA ILE A 28 -5.99 -17.77 -3.28
C ILE A 28 -5.02 -18.94 -3.48
N ASP A 29 -5.21 -19.69 -4.57
CA ASP A 29 -4.27 -20.73 -5.00
C ASP A 29 -2.82 -20.18 -5.01
N PRO A 30 -1.89 -20.77 -4.24
CA PRO A 30 -0.49 -20.36 -4.22
C PRO A 30 0.18 -20.33 -5.61
N ALA A 31 -0.28 -21.14 -6.57
CA ALA A 31 0.23 -21.12 -7.95
C ALA A 31 -0.14 -19.83 -8.71
N ARG A 32 -1.08 -19.04 -8.18
CA ARG A 32 -1.50 -17.73 -8.71
C ARG A 32 -0.83 -16.55 -8.01
N VAL A 33 0.14 -16.81 -7.14
CA VAL A 33 0.92 -15.79 -6.45
C VAL A 33 2.31 -15.69 -7.08
N ARG A 34 2.75 -14.47 -7.37
CA ARG A 34 4.11 -14.14 -7.82
C ARG A 34 4.74 -13.23 -6.79
N LEU A 35 5.87 -13.65 -6.24
CA LEU A 35 6.67 -12.79 -5.37
C LEU A 35 7.63 -11.97 -6.24
N LEU A 36 7.61 -10.65 -6.06
CA LEU A 36 8.42 -9.70 -6.81
C LEU A 36 9.31 -8.90 -5.86
N ARG A 37 10.63 -8.94 -6.10
CA ARG A 37 11.67 -8.29 -5.26
C ARG A 37 12.37 -7.13 -5.96
N GLU A 38 11.80 -6.66 -7.06
CA GLU A 38 12.41 -5.65 -7.91
C GLU A 38 12.53 -4.32 -7.17
N ARG A 39 13.64 -3.61 -7.35
CA ARG A 39 13.88 -2.26 -6.81
C ARG A 39 14.53 -1.40 -7.91
N PRO A 40 14.25 -0.09 -7.98
CA PRO A 40 13.39 0.72 -7.11
C PRO A 40 11.89 0.43 -7.31
N PHE A 41 11.01 1.06 -6.50
CA PHE A 41 9.56 0.84 -6.54
C PHE A 41 8.95 1.02 -7.95
N SER A 42 9.48 1.93 -8.77
CA SER A 42 9.05 2.11 -10.16
C SER A 42 9.32 0.89 -11.04
N ALA A 43 10.48 0.25 -10.85
CA ALA A 43 10.80 -1.00 -11.51
C ALA A 43 9.87 -2.14 -11.03
N ALA A 44 9.54 -2.18 -9.72
CA ALA A 44 8.57 -3.13 -9.18
C ALA A 44 7.17 -2.97 -9.78
N VAL A 45 6.65 -1.75 -9.88
CA VAL A 45 5.36 -1.47 -10.51
C VAL A 45 5.37 -1.94 -11.97
N ARG A 46 6.41 -1.59 -12.73
CA ARG A 46 6.55 -2.02 -14.13
C ARG A 46 6.58 -3.52 -14.26
N ARG A 47 7.45 -4.17 -13.50
CA ARG A 47 7.64 -5.62 -13.58
C ARG A 47 6.37 -6.38 -13.20
N GLY A 48 5.60 -5.86 -12.23
CA GLY A 48 4.28 -6.41 -11.89
C GLY A 48 3.30 -6.34 -13.06
N LEU A 49 3.23 -5.21 -13.77
CA LEU A 49 2.38 -5.08 -14.97
C LEU A 49 2.88 -5.96 -16.12
N GLU A 50 4.19 -6.10 -16.33
CA GLU A 50 4.76 -7.00 -17.34
C GLU A 50 4.38 -8.45 -17.10
N ILE A 51 4.45 -8.91 -15.85
CA ILE A 51 3.98 -10.24 -15.44
C ILE A 51 2.50 -10.40 -15.78
N GLY A 52 1.66 -9.41 -15.43
CA GLY A 52 0.25 -9.42 -15.77
C GLY A 52 -0.04 -9.46 -17.27
N ALA A 53 0.70 -8.68 -18.07
CA ALA A 53 0.57 -8.70 -19.53
C ALA A 53 0.97 -10.03 -20.16
N ALA A 54 2.00 -10.69 -19.60
CA ALA A 54 2.48 -11.99 -20.07
C ALA A 54 1.49 -13.11 -19.74
N GLU A 55 0.97 -13.13 -18.52
CA GLU A 55 0.07 -14.20 -18.04
C GLU A 55 -1.41 -13.97 -18.39
N ARG A 56 -1.78 -12.75 -18.78
CA ARG A 56 -3.13 -12.36 -19.24
C ARG A 56 -4.25 -12.84 -18.31
N PRO A 57 -4.18 -12.56 -16.99
CA PRO A 57 -5.29 -12.87 -16.10
C PRO A 57 -6.51 -12.02 -16.48
N ARG A 58 -7.69 -12.38 -15.99
CA ARG A 58 -8.86 -11.48 -16.07
C ARG A 58 -8.61 -10.24 -15.21
N TRP A 59 -8.10 -10.45 -14.01
CA TRP A 59 -7.70 -9.41 -13.07
C TRP A 59 -6.27 -9.64 -12.55
N LEU A 60 -5.44 -8.60 -12.64
CA LEU A 60 -4.12 -8.55 -12.03
C LEU A 60 -4.23 -7.83 -10.68
N PHE A 61 -4.02 -8.54 -9.59
CA PHE A 61 -3.90 -7.96 -8.27
C PHE A 61 -2.43 -7.63 -7.98
N THR A 62 -2.16 -6.46 -7.44
CA THR A 62 -0.83 -6.11 -6.91
C THR A 62 -0.96 -5.70 -5.45
N LEU A 63 -0.12 -6.28 -4.60
CA LEU A 63 -0.13 -6.10 -3.16
C LEU A 63 1.27 -5.74 -2.68
N ASP A 64 1.38 -4.72 -1.83
CA ASP A 64 2.62 -4.40 -1.13
C ASP A 64 2.79 -5.29 0.11
N ALA A 65 4.00 -5.74 0.38
CA ALA A 65 4.28 -6.66 1.48
C ALA A 65 4.09 -6.04 2.87
N ASP A 66 3.88 -4.72 2.97
CA ASP A 66 3.47 -4.00 4.18
C ASP A 66 1.97 -3.95 4.44
N VAL A 67 1.19 -4.66 3.62
CA VAL A 67 -0.25 -4.83 3.78
C VAL A 67 -0.57 -6.17 4.43
N LEU A 68 -1.43 -6.15 5.45
CA LEU A 68 -1.99 -7.34 6.10
C LEU A 68 -3.48 -7.43 5.79
N LEU A 69 -3.86 -8.34 4.91
CA LEU A 69 -5.24 -8.47 4.44
C LEU A 69 -6.19 -9.01 5.51
N ALA A 70 -7.42 -8.50 5.50
CA ALA A 70 -8.53 -9.08 6.26
C ALA A 70 -8.91 -10.46 5.72
N PRO A 71 -9.56 -11.31 6.54
CA PRO A 71 -10.19 -12.53 6.03
C PRO A 71 -11.09 -12.20 4.83
N ARG A 72 -10.99 -12.99 3.75
CA ARG A 72 -11.78 -12.83 2.52
C ARG A 72 -11.57 -11.52 1.74
N ALA A 73 -10.57 -10.70 2.07
CA ALA A 73 -10.28 -9.47 1.35
C ALA A 73 -10.08 -9.66 -0.17
N LEU A 74 -9.46 -10.76 -0.60
CA LEU A 74 -9.31 -11.06 -2.04
C LEU A 74 -10.67 -11.34 -2.71
N GLU A 75 -11.58 -12.01 -2.00
CA GLU A 75 -12.91 -12.35 -2.49
C GLU A 75 -13.77 -11.09 -2.60
N GLU A 76 -13.71 -10.23 -1.59
CA GLU A 76 -14.38 -8.94 -1.59
C GLU A 76 -13.88 -8.03 -2.71
N LEU A 77 -12.55 -7.93 -2.91
CA LEU A 77 -12.01 -7.14 -4.01
C LEU A 77 -12.41 -7.73 -5.37
N LEU A 78 -12.43 -9.04 -5.52
CA LEU A 78 -12.89 -9.68 -6.75
C LEU A 78 -14.38 -9.40 -7.00
N ALA A 79 -15.23 -9.45 -5.98
CA ALA A 79 -16.65 -9.11 -6.12
C ALA A 79 -16.85 -7.67 -6.63
N LEU A 80 -16.04 -6.71 -6.14
CA LEU A 80 -16.02 -5.34 -6.65
C LEU A 80 -15.58 -5.27 -8.12
N CYS A 81 -14.57 -6.06 -8.48
CA CYS A 81 -14.08 -6.16 -9.84
C CYS A 81 -15.14 -6.73 -10.80
N GLU A 82 -15.89 -7.75 -10.38
CA GLU A 82 -16.98 -8.34 -11.17
C GLU A 82 -18.15 -7.38 -11.38
N GLY A 83 -18.41 -6.49 -10.43
CA GLY A 83 -19.39 -5.42 -10.56
C GLY A 83 -18.91 -4.19 -11.34
N ALA A 84 -17.62 -4.11 -11.70
CA ALA A 84 -17.05 -2.95 -12.37
C ALA A 84 -17.37 -2.95 -13.88
N PRO A 85 -17.66 -1.78 -14.49
CA PRO A 85 -17.89 -1.68 -15.94
C PRO A 85 -16.75 -2.30 -16.77
N PRO A 86 -17.02 -2.85 -17.96
CA PRO A 86 -16.00 -3.49 -18.80
C PRO A 86 -14.78 -2.60 -19.13
N GLU A 87 -14.99 -1.29 -19.22
CA GLU A 87 -13.98 -0.27 -19.48
C GLU A 87 -13.17 0.13 -18.24
N CYS A 88 -13.61 -0.25 -17.03
CA CYS A 88 -12.93 0.08 -15.78
C CYS A 88 -11.57 -0.61 -15.74
N PHE A 89 -10.51 0.19 -15.58
CA PHE A 89 -9.14 -0.30 -15.53
C PHE A 89 -8.70 -0.66 -14.12
N HIS A 90 -9.05 0.16 -13.13
CA HIS A 90 -8.49 0.06 -11.78
C HIS A 90 -9.58 -0.08 -10.73
N VAL A 91 -9.45 -1.04 -9.83
CA VAL A 91 -10.37 -1.22 -8.70
C VAL A 91 -9.57 -1.20 -7.40
N LYS A 92 -10.09 -0.47 -6.40
CA LYS A 92 -9.48 -0.30 -5.08
C LYS A 92 -10.52 -0.36 -3.97
N GLY A 93 -10.19 -1.07 -2.89
CA GLY A 93 -10.82 -0.88 -1.59
C GLY A 93 -10.01 0.08 -0.71
N LEU A 94 -10.32 0.03 0.58
CA LEU A 94 -9.68 0.80 1.64
C LEU A 94 -8.82 -0.10 2.52
N LEU A 95 -7.71 0.42 3.04
CA LEU A 95 -6.94 -0.20 4.13
C LEU A 95 -6.88 0.76 5.32
N VAL A 96 -6.97 0.24 6.54
CA VAL A 96 -6.66 1.04 7.73
C VAL A 96 -5.16 1.30 7.77
N CYS A 97 -4.75 2.56 7.85
CA CYS A 97 -3.36 2.96 7.73
C CYS A 97 -2.82 3.47 9.07
N ARG A 98 -1.86 2.78 9.68
CA ARG A 98 -1.34 3.13 11.02
C ARG A 98 -0.75 4.54 11.06
N VAL A 99 0.15 4.83 10.11
CA VAL A 99 0.91 6.09 10.08
C VAL A 99 0.05 7.26 9.65
N MET A 100 -0.72 7.10 8.57
CA MET A 100 -1.58 8.17 8.05
C MET A 100 -2.80 8.43 8.94
N GLY A 101 -3.26 7.40 9.66
CA GLY A 101 -4.57 7.40 10.31
C GLY A 101 -5.71 7.11 9.33
N GLY A 102 -6.79 6.56 9.86
CA GLY A 102 -8.01 6.25 9.12
C GLY A 102 -7.79 5.26 7.97
N THR A 103 -8.69 5.33 6.99
CA THR A 103 -8.73 4.43 5.83
C THR A 103 -8.11 5.07 4.58
N GLN A 104 -7.35 4.30 3.80
CA GLN A 104 -6.59 4.79 2.65
C GLN A 104 -6.66 3.79 1.47
N PRO A 105 -6.88 4.24 0.22
CA PRO A 105 -6.88 3.37 -0.95
C PRO A 105 -5.46 3.20 -1.53
N ARG A 106 -4.59 2.48 -0.81
CA ARG A 106 -3.17 2.27 -1.15
C ARG A 106 -2.75 0.82 -0.91
N GLY A 107 -1.63 0.40 -1.47
CA GLY A 107 -0.97 -0.86 -1.14
C GLY A 107 -1.65 -2.12 -1.69
N PHE A 108 -2.94 -2.07 -2.01
CA PHE A 108 -3.67 -3.18 -2.64
C PHE A 108 -4.51 -2.69 -3.82
N HIS A 109 -4.24 -3.24 -5.00
CA HIS A 109 -4.75 -2.76 -6.28
C HIS A 109 -5.20 -3.92 -7.15
N ALA A 110 -6.27 -3.73 -7.91
CA ALA A 110 -6.71 -4.66 -8.95
C ALA A 110 -6.77 -3.95 -10.31
N PHE A 111 -6.09 -4.49 -11.31
CA PHE A 111 -6.07 -3.99 -12.68
C PHE A 111 -6.78 -4.96 -13.62
N ARG A 112 -7.59 -4.45 -14.55
CA ARG A 112 -8.22 -5.27 -15.57
C ARG A 112 -7.15 -5.78 -16.54
N GLY A 113 -6.97 -7.10 -16.61
CA GLY A 113 -5.85 -7.70 -17.31
C GLY A 113 -5.82 -7.40 -18.81
N SER A 114 -6.99 -7.31 -19.45
CA SER A 114 -7.11 -6.94 -20.87
C SER A 114 -6.59 -5.53 -21.18
N LEU A 115 -6.53 -4.63 -20.19
CA LEU A 115 -6.08 -3.24 -20.32
C LEU A 115 -4.63 -3.03 -19.83
N VAL A 116 -4.01 -4.04 -19.21
CA VAL A 116 -2.62 -3.96 -18.73
C VAL A 116 -1.60 -3.68 -19.85
N PRO A 117 -1.69 -4.28 -21.06
CA PRO A 117 -0.78 -3.94 -22.16
C PRO A 117 -0.80 -2.46 -22.55
N GLU A 118 -1.96 -1.81 -22.47
CA GLU A 118 -2.08 -0.38 -22.71
C GLU A 118 -1.48 0.43 -21.58
N ALA A 119 -1.79 0.09 -20.33
CA ALA A 119 -1.23 0.72 -19.14
C ALA A 119 0.31 0.72 -19.12
N LEU A 120 0.93 -0.37 -19.60
CA LEU A 120 2.39 -0.47 -19.74
C LEU A 120 2.99 0.62 -20.63
N ARG A 121 2.25 1.14 -21.63
CA ARG A 121 2.70 2.23 -22.51
C ARG A 121 2.83 3.56 -21.77
N PHE A 122 2.15 3.70 -20.63
CA PHE A 122 2.18 4.91 -19.80
C PHE A 122 3.22 4.89 -18.69
N ILE A 123 3.91 3.76 -18.47
CA ILE A 123 5.05 3.73 -17.56
C ILE A 123 6.22 4.49 -18.18
N ALA A 124 6.32 5.77 -17.84
CA ALA A 124 7.49 6.57 -18.17
C ALA A 124 8.70 6.03 -17.39
N HIS A 125 9.85 5.94 -18.06
CA HIS A 125 11.16 5.75 -17.40
C HIS A 125 11.64 7.07 -16.84
N ASP A 126 10.82 7.74 -16.03
CA ASP A 126 11.25 8.93 -15.31
C ASP A 126 11.50 8.54 -13.85
N PRO A 127 12.78 8.37 -13.45
CA PRO A 127 13.16 8.16 -12.06
C PRO A 127 12.69 9.30 -11.13
N ALA A 128 12.31 10.47 -11.68
CA ALA A 128 11.69 11.53 -10.90
C ALA A 128 10.26 11.22 -10.44
N THR A 129 9.59 10.25 -11.06
CA THR A 129 8.20 9.93 -10.73
C THR A 129 8.12 9.13 -9.43
N LEU A 130 7.89 9.82 -8.31
CA LEU A 130 7.74 9.21 -6.97
C LEU A 130 6.48 8.34 -6.79
N ARG A 131 5.55 8.37 -7.75
CA ARG A 131 4.28 7.61 -7.75
C ARG A 131 3.95 7.06 -9.13
N PRO A 132 4.77 6.14 -9.66
CA PRO A 132 4.65 5.64 -11.03
C PRO A 132 3.28 4.99 -11.27
N GLU A 133 2.78 4.21 -10.31
CA GLU A 133 1.46 3.58 -10.39
C GLU A 133 0.32 4.62 -10.46
N THR A 134 0.36 5.67 -9.63
CA THR A 134 -0.66 6.75 -9.69
C THR A 134 -0.63 7.47 -11.04
N SER A 135 0.56 7.66 -11.64
CA SER A 135 0.69 8.30 -12.94
C SER A 135 0.07 7.44 -14.06
N VAL A 136 0.31 6.12 -14.05
CA VAL A 136 -0.29 5.17 -15.00
C VAL A 136 -1.81 5.20 -14.90
N VAL A 137 -2.35 5.07 -13.69
CA VAL A 137 -3.81 5.07 -13.46
C VAL A 137 -4.45 6.34 -14.00
N ARG A 138 -3.88 7.51 -13.69
CA ARG A 138 -4.39 8.80 -14.20
C ARG A 138 -4.35 8.92 -15.72
N ARG A 139 -3.33 8.35 -16.37
CA ARG A 139 -3.24 8.32 -17.83
C ARG A 139 -4.25 7.36 -18.45
N MET A 140 -4.52 6.22 -17.79
CA MET A 140 -5.60 5.32 -18.19
C MET A 140 -6.98 5.98 -18.02
N GLU A 141 -7.23 6.67 -16.91
CA GLU A 141 -8.45 7.45 -16.68
C GLU A 141 -8.65 8.50 -17.77
N ALA A 142 -7.60 9.26 -18.11
CA ALA A 142 -7.62 10.24 -19.20
C ALA A 142 -7.79 9.62 -20.60
N SER A 143 -7.59 8.30 -20.74
CA SER A 143 -7.78 7.55 -21.98
C SER A 143 -9.15 6.86 -22.04
N GLY A 144 -10.07 7.19 -21.12
CA GLY A 144 -11.42 6.64 -21.08
C GLY A 144 -11.57 5.35 -20.26
N HIS A 145 -10.56 4.98 -19.47
CA HIS A 145 -10.59 3.79 -18.62
C HIS A 145 -10.67 4.17 -17.13
N PRO A 146 -11.87 4.25 -16.54
CA PRO A 146 -12.06 4.78 -15.20
C PRO A 146 -11.52 3.86 -14.11
N SER A 147 -11.38 4.43 -12.92
CA SER A 147 -11.11 3.73 -11.67
C SER A 147 -12.37 3.60 -10.81
N LEU A 148 -12.56 2.47 -10.15
CA LEU A 148 -13.61 2.23 -9.16
C LEU A 148 -13.00 2.19 -7.75
N PHE A 149 -13.49 3.04 -6.86
CA PHE A 149 -13.10 3.08 -5.45
C PHE A 149 -14.28 2.67 -4.59
N ALA A 150 -14.12 1.63 -3.77
CA ALA A 150 -15.17 1.15 -2.89
C ALA A 150 -14.82 1.35 -1.42
N GLY A 151 -15.85 1.55 -0.59
CA GLY A 151 -15.72 1.65 0.86
C GLY A 151 -15.41 0.33 1.58
N ALA A 152 -15.05 -0.74 0.87
CA ALA A 152 -14.70 -2.02 1.48
C ALA A 152 -13.35 -1.93 2.19
N VAL A 153 -13.29 -2.27 3.48
CA VAL A 153 -12.04 -2.27 4.26
C VAL A 153 -11.37 -3.64 4.14
N LEU A 154 -10.30 -3.71 3.35
CA LEU A 154 -9.66 -4.94 2.92
C LEU A 154 -8.48 -5.38 3.80
N GLY A 155 -8.13 -4.60 4.83
CA GLY A 155 -7.03 -4.93 5.74
C GLY A 155 -6.30 -3.73 6.32
N LEU A 156 -5.06 -3.97 6.72
CA LEU A 156 -4.19 -3.02 7.41
C LEU A 156 -2.97 -2.64 6.55
N HIS A 157 -2.49 -1.41 6.69
CA HIS A 157 -1.29 -0.88 6.04
C HIS A 157 -0.41 -0.14 7.06
N ASP A 158 0.91 -0.32 6.97
CA ASP A 158 1.93 0.18 7.92
C ASP A 158 1.84 -0.39 9.34
N PHE A 159 1.04 -1.44 9.56
CA PHE A 159 1.02 -2.15 10.84
C PHE A 159 2.18 -3.14 10.89
N GLU A 160 2.77 -3.30 12.08
CA GLU A 160 3.82 -4.29 12.31
C GLU A 160 5.05 -4.13 11.38
N GLN A 161 5.22 -2.95 10.77
CA GLN A 161 6.44 -2.65 10.02
C GLN A 161 7.64 -2.54 10.97
N SER A 162 8.83 -2.85 10.47
CA SER A 162 10.08 -2.54 11.18
C SER A 162 10.19 -1.02 11.39
N PHE A 163 10.83 -0.61 12.47
CA PHE A 163 11.10 0.79 12.75
C PHE A 163 11.89 1.44 11.61
N ARG A 164 12.87 0.73 11.07
CA ARG A 164 13.64 1.16 9.91
C ARG A 164 12.78 1.52 8.69
N HIS A 165 11.88 0.62 8.28
CA HIS A 165 10.99 0.89 7.15
C HIS A 165 10.07 2.09 7.40
N LEU A 166 9.53 2.24 8.62
CA LEU A 166 8.68 3.38 8.99
C LEU A 166 9.46 4.71 8.91
N TYR A 167 10.67 4.74 9.45
CA TYR A 167 11.55 5.90 9.43
C TYR A 167 11.88 6.33 7.99
N ILE A 168 12.38 5.40 7.15
CA ILE A 168 12.75 5.68 5.75
C ILE A 168 11.52 6.10 4.93
N LYS A 169 10.37 5.46 5.14
CA LYS A 169 9.12 5.82 4.47
C LYS A 169 8.71 7.26 4.79
N MET A 170 8.92 7.71 6.02
CA MET A 170 8.59 9.09 6.42
C MET A 170 9.63 10.09 5.93
N LEU A 171 10.92 9.75 5.88
CA LEU A 171 11.92 10.56 5.19
C LEU A 171 11.52 10.82 3.72
N LEU A 172 11.08 9.78 3.01
CA LEU A 172 10.55 9.90 1.65
C LEU A 172 9.27 10.74 1.59
N ARG A 173 8.39 10.58 2.59
CA ARG A 173 7.12 11.29 2.64
C ARG A 173 7.32 12.80 2.81
N ALA A 174 8.24 13.21 3.68
CA ALA A 174 8.55 14.62 3.92
C ALA A 174 9.09 15.35 2.67
N ARG A 175 9.59 14.60 1.69
CA ARG A 175 10.06 15.13 0.40
C ARG A 175 8.96 15.21 -0.65
N LYS A 176 7.82 14.54 -0.44
CA LYS A 176 6.68 14.61 -1.35
C LYS A 176 5.92 15.89 -1.07
N THR A 177 5.50 16.61 -2.12
CA THR A 177 4.61 17.77 -1.98
C THR A 177 3.28 17.35 -1.35
N GLY A 178 2.77 18.16 -0.42
CA GLY A 178 1.45 17.96 0.19
C GLY A 178 1.41 18.21 1.71
N GLN A 179 0.35 17.69 2.33
CA GLN A 179 -0.02 17.88 3.74
C GLN A 179 0.92 17.16 4.73
N ILE A 180 2.14 17.67 4.88
CA ILE A 180 3.10 17.15 5.88
C ILE A 180 2.73 17.65 7.28
N ASP A 181 2.36 18.91 7.44
CA ASP A 181 2.11 19.49 8.77
C ASP A 181 0.94 18.83 9.50
N PRO A 182 -0.22 18.56 8.86
CA PRO A 182 -1.30 17.82 9.53
C PRO A 182 -0.88 16.41 9.96
N LEU A 183 -0.07 15.73 9.13
CA LEU A 183 0.46 14.41 9.45
C LEU A 183 1.43 14.49 10.64
N ARG A 184 2.37 15.44 10.61
CA ARG A 184 3.34 15.68 11.69
C ARG A 184 2.64 15.98 13.01
N ALA A 185 1.65 16.89 13.00
CA ALA A 185 0.86 17.22 14.19
C ALA A 185 0.13 16.00 14.76
N ARG A 186 -0.46 15.17 13.89
CA ARG A 186 -1.10 13.92 14.31
C ARG A 186 -0.09 12.95 14.94
N LEU A 187 1.04 12.73 14.29
CA LEU A 187 2.07 11.83 14.77
C LEU A 187 2.63 12.31 16.12
N ALA A 188 2.94 13.59 16.26
CA ALA A 188 3.39 14.20 17.52
C ALA A 188 2.41 13.98 18.67
N ARG A 189 1.10 14.10 18.41
CA ARG A 189 0.07 13.85 19.42
C ARG A 189 0.01 12.39 19.90
N LEU A 190 0.28 11.42 19.02
CA LEU A 190 0.08 9.99 19.29
C LEU A 190 1.38 9.22 19.57
N ALA A 191 2.54 9.80 19.23
CA ALA A 191 3.86 9.21 19.43
C ALA A 191 4.23 8.86 20.90
N PRO A 192 3.72 9.55 21.94
CA PRO A 192 4.00 9.17 23.32
C PRO A 192 3.61 7.71 23.62
N ASP A 193 2.49 7.24 23.08
CA ASP A 193 1.93 5.92 23.42
C ASP A 193 2.18 4.87 22.33
N HIS A 194 2.78 5.26 21.20
CA HIS A 194 2.95 4.39 20.03
C HIS A 194 4.37 4.47 19.45
N PRO A 195 5.23 3.46 19.72
CA PRO A 195 6.59 3.41 19.19
C PRO A 195 6.66 3.57 17.66
N ASP A 196 5.74 2.94 16.92
CA ASP A 196 5.67 3.05 15.46
C ASP A 196 5.46 4.49 14.98
N LEU A 197 4.57 5.22 15.66
CA LEU A 197 4.25 6.60 15.29
C LEU A 197 5.36 7.56 15.72
N ARG A 198 6.05 7.25 16.82
CA ARG A 198 7.25 7.96 17.26
C ARG A 198 8.37 7.84 16.23
N VAL A 199 8.64 6.63 15.75
CA VAL A 199 9.65 6.38 14.71
C VAL A 199 9.29 7.02 13.38
N ALA A 200 8.00 6.97 13.01
CA ALA A 200 7.50 7.68 11.85
C ALA A 200 7.73 9.20 11.96
N LEU A 201 7.51 9.79 13.16
CA LEU A 201 7.76 11.21 13.41
C LEU A 201 9.24 11.57 13.25
N TRP A 202 10.16 10.77 13.82
CA TRP A 202 11.60 10.97 13.62
C TRP A 202 11.98 11.02 12.13
N GLY A 203 11.42 10.12 11.32
CA GLY A 203 11.64 10.15 9.87
C GLY A 203 11.11 11.42 9.19
N LEU A 204 10.06 12.06 9.69
CA LEU A 204 9.62 13.37 9.17
C LEU A 204 10.52 14.52 9.63
N ASP A 205 11.01 14.44 10.87
CA ASP A 205 11.81 15.49 11.51
C ASP A 205 13.25 15.52 10.97
N ASP A 206 13.83 14.35 10.69
CA ASP A 206 15.20 14.21 10.17
C ASP A 206 15.33 14.46 8.66
N ALA A 207 14.19 14.51 7.94
CA ALA A 207 14.18 14.67 6.49
C ALA A 207 14.96 15.88 5.93
N PRO A 208 14.95 17.07 6.57
CA PRO A 208 15.75 18.21 6.14
C PRO A 208 17.28 17.97 6.19
N SER A 209 17.74 17.08 7.07
CA SER A 209 19.16 16.80 7.31
C SER A 209 19.72 15.71 6.39
N HIS A 210 18.88 15.06 5.58
CA HIS A 210 19.32 14.02 4.65
C HIS A 210 19.45 14.57 3.22
N ALA A 211 20.58 14.26 2.57
CA ALA A 211 20.82 14.59 1.18
C ALA A 211 19.67 14.09 0.28
N ALA A 212 19.35 14.87 -0.76
CA ALA A 212 18.19 14.69 -1.61
C ALA A 212 18.31 13.48 -2.57
N THR A 213 18.45 12.27 -2.04
CA THR A 213 18.33 11.05 -2.82
C THR A 213 16.84 10.70 -3.02
N ARG A 214 16.42 10.45 -4.25
CA ARG A 214 15.02 10.07 -4.54
C ARG A 214 14.72 8.61 -4.23
N GLU A 215 15.79 7.83 -4.11
CA GLU A 215 15.79 6.44 -3.71
C GLU A 215 16.57 6.33 -2.41
N PHE A 216 16.06 5.49 -1.53
CA PHE A 216 16.79 5.11 -0.33
C PHE A 216 17.22 3.66 -0.48
N ASP A 217 18.47 3.44 -0.13
CA ASP A 217 18.97 2.11 0.11
C ASP A 217 18.42 1.65 1.46
N TRP A 218 17.42 0.77 1.41
CA TRP A 218 16.79 0.19 2.59
C TRP A 218 17.78 -0.60 3.46
N ASP A 219 18.94 -0.96 2.94
CA ASP A 219 19.98 -1.75 3.58
C ASP A 219 21.16 -0.89 4.08
N ALA A 220 21.25 0.39 3.68
CA ALA A 220 22.30 1.33 4.12
C ALA A 220 22.18 1.74 5.60
N PRO A 221 23.27 1.98 6.35
CA PRO A 221 23.18 2.43 7.73
C PRO A 221 22.43 3.77 7.85
N TYR A 222 21.62 3.93 8.91
CA TYR A 222 20.92 5.18 9.24
C TYR A 222 21.28 5.61 10.66
N PRO A 223 22.44 6.27 10.86
CA PRO A 223 22.94 6.57 12.22
C PRO A 223 21.99 7.42 13.07
N ALA A 224 21.18 8.30 12.44
CA ALA A 224 20.17 9.10 13.13
C ALA A 224 19.06 8.21 13.73
N LEU A 225 18.55 7.25 12.95
CA LEU A 225 17.60 6.25 13.46
C LEU A 225 18.21 5.42 14.60
N ASP A 226 19.45 4.96 14.44
CA ASP A 226 20.13 4.15 15.46
C ASP A 226 20.32 4.93 16.77
N ALA A 227 20.58 6.24 16.68
CA ALA A 227 20.61 7.13 17.84
C ALA A 227 19.24 7.26 18.50
N HIS A 228 18.19 7.54 17.73
CA HIS A 228 16.85 7.64 18.26
C HIS A 228 16.36 6.35 18.95
N LEU A 229 16.63 5.18 18.35
CA LEU A 229 16.26 3.90 18.94
C LEU A 229 16.98 3.68 20.28
N ARG A 230 18.28 3.94 20.34
CA ARG A 230 19.08 3.81 21.57
C ARG A 230 18.58 4.76 22.66
N ASP A 231 18.37 6.03 22.33
CA ASP A 231 17.95 7.06 23.29
C ASP A 231 16.54 6.79 23.83
N ALA A 232 15.67 6.20 23.01
CA ALA A 232 14.32 5.80 23.42
C ALA A 232 14.25 4.41 24.09
N GLY A 233 15.38 3.71 24.24
CA GLY A 233 15.41 2.34 24.76
C GLY A 233 14.68 1.32 23.87
N LEU A 234 14.52 1.61 22.58
CA LEU A 234 13.85 0.76 21.61
C LEU A 234 14.85 -0.15 20.89
N ARG A 235 14.39 -1.32 20.48
CA ARG A 235 15.11 -2.25 19.60
C ARG A 235 14.25 -2.54 18.38
N GLU A 236 14.89 -2.88 17.26
CA GLU A 236 14.18 -3.32 16.07
C GLU A 236 13.30 -4.53 16.39
N LYS A 237 12.16 -4.63 15.70
CA LYS A 237 11.15 -5.65 15.97
C LYS A 237 11.57 -7.02 15.44
N ASN A 238 11.39 -8.07 16.23
CA ASN A 238 11.52 -9.48 15.79
C ASN A 238 10.59 -9.80 14.63
N PRO A 239 10.86 -10.78 13.74
CA PRO A 239 9.93 -11.16 12.67
C PRO A 239 8.47 -11.32 13.13
N LEU A 240 7.51 -10.93 12.29
CA LEU A 240 6.08 -11.04 12.63
C LEU A 240 5.60 -12.49 12.48
N ASP A 241 5.00 -13.07 13.54
CA ASP A 241 4.35 -14.37 13.44
C ASP A 241 3.08 -14.27 12.57
N PRO A 242 2.99 -15.01 11.44
CA PRO A 242 1.80 -15.01 10.59
C PRO A 242 0.49 -15.32 11.33
N ARG A 243 0.54 -16.11 12.41
CA ARG A 243 -0.65 -16.48 13.21
C ARG A 243 -1.21 -15.31 14.00
N ALA A 244 -0.41 -14.28 14.27
CA ALA A 244 -0.86 -13.08 14.96
C ALA A 244 -1.64 -12.12 14.05
N VAL A 245 -1.60 -12.31 12.72
CA VAL A 245 -2.18 -11.37 11.76
C VAL A 245 -3.69 -11.33 11.82
N GLY A 246 -4.38 -12.48 11.84
CA GLY A 246 -5.85 -12.53 11.85
C GLY A 246 -6.46 -11.73 13.00
N PRO A 247 -6.13 -12.04 14.27
CA PRO A 247 -6.62 -11.29 15.43
C PRO A 247 -6.22 -9.81 15.43
N LEU A 248 -5.05 -9.47 14.87
CA LEU A 248 -4.62 -8.09 14.71
C LEU A 248 -5.52 -7.35 13.71
N VAL A 249 -5.75 -7.92 12.52
CA VAL A 249 -6.55 -7.27 11.47
C VAL A 249 -8.00 -7.07 11.94
N GLU A 250 -8.62 -8.10 12.53
CA GLU A 250 -9.98 -8.01 13.06
C GLU A 250 -10.12 -6.87 14.07
N ARG A 251 -9.24 -6.83 15.08
CA ARG A 251 -9.28 -5.81 16.13
C ARG A 251 -9.09 -4.39 15.58
N GLU A 252 -8.10 -4.19 14.72
CA GLU A 252 -7.75 -2.85 14.26
C GLU A 252 -8.74 -2.34 13.19
N CYS A 253 -9.30 -3.23 12.35
CA CYS A 253 -10.39 -2.87 11.45
C CYS A 253 -11.66 -2.50 12.23
N ALA A 254 -12.07 -3.30 13.23
CA ALA A 254 -13.23 -3.00 14.06
C ALA A 254 -13.09 -1.64 14.76
N ARG A 255 -11.95 -1.40 15.42
CA ARG A 255 -11.68 -0.13 16.10
C ARG A 255 -11.81 1.08 15.16
N SER A 256 -11.27 0.98 13.95
CA SER A 256 -11.32 2.07 12.97
C SER A 256 -12.69 2.32 12.35
N LEU A 257 -13.61 1.35 12.42
CA LEU A 257 -15.00 1.54 12.04
C LEU A 257 -15.79 2.20 13.18
N ASP A 258 -15.54 1.79 14.43
CA ASP A 258 -16.26 2.29 15.61
C ASP A 258 -15.90 3.73 15.99
N ASP A 259 -14.64 4.12 15.85
CA ASP A 259 -14.14 5.43 16.32
C ASP A 259 -14.53 6.60 15.39
N GLY A 260 -15.19 6.32 14.25
CA GLY A 260 -15.51 7.31 13.22
C GLY A 260 -14.27 8.05 12.69
N SER A 261 -13.05 7.60 13.06
CA SER A 261 -11.78 8.19 12.70
C SER A 261 -11.25 7.67 11.36
N ALA A 262 -12.06 6.85 10.68
CA ALA A 262 -11.96 6.62 9.26
C ALA A 262 -12.08 7.96 8.53
N ILE A 263 -10.98 8.70 8.48
CA ILE A 263 -10.78 9.79 7.54
C ILE A 263 -11.00 9.16 6.18
N SER A 264 -12.19 9.38 5.65
CA SER A 264 -12.60 8.89 4.35
C SER A 264 -11.71 9.54 3.31
N PHE A 265 -11.19 8.73 2.38
CA PHE A 265 -10.77 9.29 1.11
C PHE A 265 -11.94 10.15 0.58
N PRO A 266 -11.72 11.39 0.11
CA PRO A 266 -12.83 12.28 -0.26
C PRO A 266 -13.83 11.58 -1.17
N GLY A 267 -15.09 11.48 -0.73
CA GLY A 267 -16.17 10.83 -1.46
C GLY A 267 -16.31 9.31 -1.30
N VAL A 268 -15.47 8.64 -0.51
CA VAL A 268 -15.56 7.19 -0.25
C VAL A 268 -15.58 6.93 1.25
N VAL A 269 -16.77 6.59 1.78
CA VAL A 269 -16.96 6.22 3.18
C VAL A 269 -17.00 4.70 3.34
N PRO A 270 -16.49 4.15 4.47
CA PRO A 270 -16.64 2.72 4.74
C PRO A 270 -18.09 2.26 4.65
N GLY A 271 -18.33 1.17 3.91
CA GLY A 271 -19.69 0.64 3.64
C GLY A 271 -20.54 1.49 2.68
N GLY A 272 -20.02 2.60 2.17
CA GLY A 272 -20.70 3.42 1.17
C GLY A 272 -20.70 2.80 -0.23
N PRO A 273 -21.55 3.31 -1.15
CA PRO A 273 -21.56 2.84 -2.53
C PRO A 273 -20.21 3.08 -3.22
N PRO A 274 -19.84 2.25 -4.21
CA PRO A 274 -18.64 2.50 -5.00
C PRO A 274 -18.70 3.84 -5.73
N LEU A 275 -17.57 4.53 -5.77
CA LEU A 275 -17.36 5.76 -6.52
C LEU A 275 -16.56 5.44 -7.79
N LEU A 276 -17.16 5.70 -8.95
CA LEU A 276 -16.46 5.63 -10.23
C LEU A 276 -15.80 6.98 -10.51
N ILE A 277 -14.48 6.98 -10.70
CA ILE A 277 -13.68 8.15 -11.04
C ILE A 277 -13.18 7.97 -12.48
N GLY A 278 -13.64 8.84 -13.37
CA GLY A 278 -13.12 8.99 -14.74
C GLY A 278 -12.75 10.45 -14.98
N SER A 279 -12.08 10.73 -16.10
CA SER A 279 -11.91 12.12 -16.52
C SER A 279 -13.29 12.74 -16.70
N ALA A 280 -13.63 13.74 -15.88
CA ALA A 280 -14.65 14.70 -16.26
C ALA A 280 -14.23 15.26 -17.63
N ALA A 281 -15.09 15.10 -18.63
CA ALA A 281 -14.88 15.65 -19.97
C ALA A 281 -14.69 17.17 -19.92
#